data_AF-A0A1S8X8I6-F1
#
_entry.id   AF-A0A1S8X8I6-F1
#
_cell.length_a   1.000
_cell.length_b   1.000
_cell.length_c   1.000
_cell.angle_alpha   90.00
_cell.angle_beta   90.00
_cell.angle_gamma   90.00
#
_symmetry.space_group_name_H-M   'P 1'
#
loop_
_entity.id
_entity.type
_entity.pdbx_description
1 polymer ?
#
loop_
_entity_poly.entity_id
_entity_poly.type
_entity_poly.pdbx_seq_one_letter_code
_entity_poly.pdbx_strand_id
1 'polypeptide(L)'
;MVQSVRLEEIVEGICGALHMLAKDFATRSYLALLKAPNLVVAPRVQPGGPGLAIFVHLLHSPHESIQRAAAGVLAEISQDRDGLDALMNIPGASTRFDELVHSRNEAISTYASAV
;
A
#
# COMPACT_ATOMS: atom_id res chain seq x y z
N MET A 1 -21.07 -7.59 -2.98
CA MET A 1 -21.48 -6.37 -3.70
C MET A 1 -22.25 -5.48 -2.73
N VAL A 2 -21.81 -4.25 -2.53
CA VAL A 2 -22.61 -3.22 -1.87
C VAL A 2 -23.18 -2.37 -3.01
N GLN A 3 -24.51 -2.29 -3.15
CA GLN A 3 -25.16 -1.39 -4.11
C GLN A 3 -24.64 -1.49 -5.57
N SER A 4 -24.43 -2.71 -6.08
CA SER A 4 -23.92 -2.99 -7.44
C SER A 4 -22.44 -2.64 -7.72
N VAL A 5 -21.68 -2.22 -6.71
CA VAL A 5 -20.23 -2.01 -6.82
C VAL A 5 -19.48 -3.18 -6.17
N ARG A 6 -18.41 -3.65 -6.83
CA ARG A 6 -17.53 -4.68 -6.26
C ARG A 6 -16.61 -4.01 -5.23
N LEU A 7 -16.38 -4.67 -4.10
CA LEU A 7 -15.58 -4.08 -3.02
C LEU A 7 -14.14 -3.83 -3.48
N GLU A 8 -13.66 -4.64 -4.41
CA GLU A 8 -12.38 -4.55 -5.08
C GLU A 8 -12.21 -3.21 -5.81
N GLU A 9 -13.27 -2.73 -6.47
CA GLU A 9 -13.27 -1.45 -7.20
C GLU A 9 -13.21 -0.27 -6.22
N ILE A 10 -13.85 -0.42 -5.06
CA ILE A 10 -13.77 0.58 -3.98
C ILE A 10 -12.35 0.63 -3.41
N VAL A 11 -11.75 -0.53 -3.13
CA VAL A 11 -10.38 -0.62 -2.61
C VAL A 11 -9.39 -0.04 -3.62
N GLU A 12 -9.48 -0.43 -4.89
CA GLU A 12 -8.66 0.14 -5.96
C GLU A 12 -8.82 1.66 -6.06
N GLY A 13 -10.07 2.15 -6.07
CA GLY A 13 -10.36 3.57 -6.17
C GLY A 13 -9.80 4.38 -5.00
N ILE A 14 -9.90 3.87 -3.77
CA ILE A 14 -9.31 4.49 -2.58
C ILE A 14 -7.80 4.51 -2.68
N CYS A 15 -7.16 3.39 -3.02
CA CYS A 15 -5.70 3.34 -3.20
C CYS A 15 -5.23 4.30 -4.30
N GLY A 16 -5.94 4.38 -5.43
CA GLY A 16 -5.62 5.30 -6.52
C GLY A 16 -5.76 6.77 -6.12
N ALA A 17 -6.81 7.11 -5.36
CA ALA A 17 -6.98 8.46 -4.82
C ALA A 17 -5.86 8.83 -3.84
N LEU A 18 -5.54 7.92 -2.91
CA LEU A 18 -4.45 8.12 -1.95
C LEU A 18 -3.09 8.24 -2.64
N HIS A 19 -2.85 7.46 -3.71
CA HIS A 19 -1.63 7.57 -4.50
C HIS A 19 -1.49 8.97 -5.10
N MET A 20 -2.55 9.50 -5.71
CA MET A 20 -2.53 10.85 -6.27
C MET A 20 -2.36 11.93 -5.20
N LEU A 21 -3.00 11.79 -4.04
CA LEU A 21 -2.85 12.72 -2.93
C LEU A 21 -1.46 12.66 -2.29
N ALA A 22 -0.83 11.47 -2.23
CA ALA A 22 0.51 11.26 -1.70
C ALA A 22 1.62 11.94 -2.53
N LYS A 23 1.30 12.56 -3.68
CA LYS A 23 2.24 13.46 -4.35
C LYS A 23 2.52 14.72 -3.53
N ASP A 24 1.60 15.10 -2.64
CA ASP A 24 1.78 16.14 -1.64
C ASP A 24 2.49 15.62 -0.38
N PHE A 25 3.52 16.34 0.07
CA PHE A 25 4.35 15.97 1.21
C PHE A 25 3.57 15.85 2.53
N ALA A 26 2.63 16.76 2.79
CA ALA A 26 1.85 16.71 4.02
C ALA A 26 1.00 15.42 4.05
N THR A 27 0.39 15.07 2.92
CA THR A 27 -0.37 13.82 2.80
C THR A 27 0.50 12.58 3.04
N ARG A 28 1.71 12.52 2.48
CA ARG A 28 2.64 11.40 2.75
C ARG A 28 2.96 11.27 4.22
N SER A 29 3.27 12.40 4.86
CA SER A 29 3.57 12.46 6.29
C SER A 29 2.40 11.93 7.13
N TYR A 30 1.16 12.32 6.79
CA TYR A 30 -0.03 11.79 7.46
C TYR A 30 -0.22 10.28 7.25
N LEU A 31 0.00 9.79 6.02
CA LEU A 31 -0.14 8.36 5.72
C LEU A 31 0.92 7.50 6.43
N ALA A 32 2.16 8.00 6.55
CA ALA A 32 3.22 7.33 7.29
C ALA A 32 2.89 7.20 8.80
N LEU A 33 2.19 8.19 9.37
CA LEU A 33 1.80 8.22 10.78
C LEU A 33 0.46 7.52 11.07
N LEU A 34 -0.29 7.15 10.04
CA LEU A 34 -1.61 6.52 10.17
C LEU A 34 -1.50 5.28 11.06
N LYS A 35 -2.49 5.07 11.93
CA LYS A 35 -2.62 3.84 12.72
C LYS A 35 -3.68 2.95 12.11
N ALA A 36 -3.38 1.65 12.03
CA ALA A 36 -4.30 0.69 11.47
C ALA A 36 -5.55 0.57 12.36
N PRO A 37 -6.76 0.66 11.78
CA PRO A 37 -8.00 0.38 12.51
C PRO A 37 -8.12 -1.12 12.78
N ASN A 38 -9.15 -1.52 13.53
CA ASN A 38 -9.46 -2.93 13.71
C ASN A 38 -10.01 -3.54 12.40
N LEU A 39 -9.18 -4.32 11.70
CA LEU A 39 -9.51 -4.94 10.42
C LEU A 39 -9.77 -6.44 10.60
N VAL A 40 -11.04 -6.83 10.48
CA VAL A 40 -11.45 -8.25 10.54
C VAL A 40 -10.86 -9.08 9.39
N VAL A 41 -10.68 -8.44 8.22
CA VAL A 41 -10.27 -9.12 6.97
C VAL A 41 -8.77 -9.23 6.78
N ALA A 42 -7.97 -8.58 7.63
CA ALA A 42 -6.51 -8.56 7.51
C ALA A 42 -5.87 -8.94 8.86
N PRO A 43 -5.90 -10.23 9.25
CA PRO A 43 -5.46 -10.67 10.58
C PRO A 43 -3.96 -10.42 10.86
N ARG A 44 -3.16 -10.17 9.81
CA ARG A 44 -1.75 -9.79 9.93
C ARG A 44 -1.54 -8.31 10.26
N VAL A 45 -2.58 -7.48 10.10
CA VAL A 45 -2.55 -6.05 10.42
C VAL A 45 -3.08 -5.88 11.83
N GLN A 46 -2.18 -5.58 12.77
CA GLN A 46 -2.54 -5.41 14.17
C GLN A 46 -3.25 -4.06 14.38
N PRO A 47 -4.40 -4.03 15.10
CA PRO A 47 -5.05 -2.77 15.45
C PRO A 47 -4.11 -1.87 16.25
N GLY A 48 -4.04 -0.58 15.89
CA GLY A 48 -3.12 0.39 16.50
C GLY A 48 -1.66 0.28 16.02
N GLY A 49 -1.35 -0.70 15.17
CA GLY A 49 -0.07 -0.80 14.46
C GLY A 49 0.07 0.21 13.31
N PRO A 50 1.15 0.12 12.52
CA PRO A 50 1.35 1.01 11.36
C PRO A 50 0.24 0.85 10.32
N GLY A 51 -0.38 1.95 9.91
CA GLY A 51 -1.41 1.98 8.87
C GLY A 51 -0.88 1.54 7.51
N LEU A 52 0.42 1.75 7.26
CA LEU A 52 1.11 1.27 6.05
C LEU A 52 1.01 -0.26 5.87
N ALA A 53 0.83 -1.02 6.95
CA ALA A 53 0.65 -2.48 6.90
C ALA A 53 -0.59 -2.90 6.11
N ILE A 54 -1.58 -2.01 5.98
CA ILE A 54 -2.76 -2.23 5.14
C ILE A 54 -2.34 -2.31 3.67
N PHE A 55 -1.53 -1.36 3.19
CA PHE A 55 -1.07 -1.37 1.80
C PHE A 55 -0.14 -2.56 1.52
N VAL A 56 0.74 -2.91 2.47
CA VAL A 56 1.59 -4.10 2.36
C VAL A 56 0.74 -5.39 2.28
N HIS A 57 -0.36 -5.46 3.04
CA HIS A 57 -1.31 -6.56 2.91
C HIS A 57 -1.95 -6.59 1.50
N LEU A 58 -2.34 -5.43 0.97
CA LEU A 58 -2.93 -5.32 -0.38
C LEU A 58 -1.97 -5.71 -1.52
N LEU A 59 -0.65 -5.66 -1.32
CA LEU A 59 0.33 -6.20 -2.26
C LEU A 59 0.20 -7.71 -2.48
N HIS A 60 -0.50 -8.43 -1.61
CA HIS A 60 -0.78 -9.87 -1.74
C HIS A 60 -2.14 -10.14 -2.39
N SER A 61 -2.89 -9.10 -2.79
CA SER A 61 -4.19 -9.24 -3.45
C SER A 61 -4.04 -10.04 -4.76
N PRO A 62 -4.99 -10.91 -5.13
CA PRO A 62 -4.97 -11.58 -6.43
C PRO A 62 -5.24 -10.62 -7.59
N HIS A 63 -5.71 -9.39 -7.32
CA HIS A 63 -5.99 -8.39 -8.34
C HIS A 63 -4.79 -7.47 -8.56
N GLU A 64 -4.17 -7.56 -9.73
CA GLU A 64 -3.02 -6.71 -10.11
C GLU A 64 -3.35 -5.21 -10.04
N SER A 65 -4.59 -4.82 -10.30
CA SER A 65 -5.00 -3.41 -10.24
C SER A 65 -4.90 -2.86 -8.80
N ILE A 66 -5.30 -3.64 -7.81
CA ILE A 66 -5.15 -3.32 -6.38
C ILE A 66 -3.67 -3.35 -5.98
N GLN A 67 -2.92 -4.37 -6.40
CA GLN A 67 -1.48 -4.44 -6.10
C GLN A 67 -0.74 -3.21 -6.63
N ARG A 68 -1.01 -2.82 -7.88
CA ARG A 68 -0.43 -1.62 -8.52
C ARG A 68 -0.80 -0.35 -7.77
N ALA A 69 -2.08 -0.17 -7.42
CA ALA A 69 -2.52 1.01 -6.71
C ALA A 69 -1.88 1.10 -5.31
N ALA A 70 -1.80 -0.02 -4.58
CA ALA A 70 -1.14 -0.08 -3.27
C ALA A 70 0.38 0.16 -3.36
N ALA A 71 1.06 -0.44 -4.35
CA ALA A 71 2.47 -0.22 -4.61
C ALA A 71 2.75 1.26 -4.95
N GLY A 72 1.88 1.91 -5.73
CA GLY A 72 1.97 3.33 -6.02
C GLY A 72 1.91 4.20 -4.77
N VAL A 73 0.95 3.95 -3.85
CA VAL A 73 0.89 4.67 -2.56
C VAL A 73 2.19 4.51 -1.78
N LEU A 74 2.70 3.27 -1.66
CA LEU A 74 3.90 2.99 -0.89
C LEU A 74 5.16 3.61 -1.53
N ALA A 75 5.24 3.65 -2.85
CA ALA A 75 6.34 4.27 -3.60
C ALA A 75 6.37 5.80 -3.45
N GLU A 76 5.22 6.47 -3.28
CA GLU A 76 5.25 7.90 -2.95
C GLU A 76 5.74 8.09 -1.51
N ILE A 77 5.23 7.30 -0.56
CA ILE A 77 5.58 7.42 0.87
C ILE A 77 7.07 7.12 1.12
N SER A 78 7.66 6.19 0.38
CA SER A 78 9.08 5.83 0.48
C SER A 78 10.04 6.93 0.01
N GLN A 79 9.55 7.96 -0.68
CA GLN A 79 10.38 9.12 -1.04
C GLN A 79 10.84 9.90 0.19
N ASP A 80 10.08 9.87 1.28
CA ASP A 80 10.43 10.50 2.54
C ASP A 80 11.12 9.48 3.45
N ARG A 81 12.26 9.85 4.05
CA ARG A 81 13.07 8.94 4.89
C ARG A 81 12.26 8.28 6.01
N ASP A 82 11.46 9.08 6.73
CA ASP A 82 10.63 8.55 7.83
C ASP A 82 9.54 7.59 7.34
N GLY A 83 9.02 7.83 6.13
CA GLY A 83 8.05 6.96 5.47
C GLY A 83 8.67 5.64 5.04
N LEU A 84 9.87 5.68 4.47
CA LEU A 84 10.66 4.49 4.12
C LEU A 84 11.02 3.69 5.38
N ASP A 85 11.52 4.35 6.43
CA ASP A 85 11.86 3.68 7.70
C ASP A 85 10.60 3.03 8.32
N ALA A 86 9.45 3.71 8.31
CA ALA A 86 8.20 3.14 8.78
C ALA A 86 7.75 1.92 7.95
N LEU A 87 7.95 1.96 6.63
CA LEU A 87 7.61 0.87 5.72
C LEU A 87 8.52 -0.35 5.94
N MET A 88 9.83 -0.15 6.06
CA MET A 88 10.81 -1.24 6.25
C MET A 88 10.69 -1.93 7.61
N ASN A 89 10.11 -1.26 8.60
CA ASN A 89 9.78 -1.85 9.89
C ASN A 89 8.54 -2.77 9.84
N ILE A 90 7.82 -2.84 8.72
CA ILE A 90 6.68 -3.75 8.57
C ILE A 90 7.19 -5.16 8.22
N PRO A 91 6.84 -6.19 9.03
CA PRO A 91 7.28 -7.55 8.76
C PRO A 91 6.85 -8.06 7.37
N GLY A 92 7.83 -8.54 6.60
CA GLY A 92 7.61 -9.10 5.27
C GLY A 92 7.44 -8.07 4.15
N ALA A 93 7.51 -6.76 4.43
CA ALA A 93 7.43 -5.73 3.39
C ALA A 93 8.58 -5.85 2.38
N SER A 94 9.84 -5.89 2.84
CA SER A 94 11.01 -5.97 1.96
C SER A 94 10.97 -7.21 1.06
N THR A 95 10.71 -8.39 1.64
CA THR A 95 10.58 -9.64 0.87
C THR A 95 9.48 -9.52 -0.18
N ARG A 96 8.35 -8.89 0.15
CA ARG A 96 7.27 -8.73 -0.83
C ARG A 96 7.66 -7.80 -1.97
N PHE A 97 8.39 -6.71 -1.68
CA PHE A 97 8.90 -5.83 -2.72
C PHE A 97 9.93 -6.52 -3.62
N ASP A 98 10.86 -7.30 -3.06
CA ASP A 98 11.83 -8.07 -3.83
C ASP A 98 11.16 -9.02 -4.84
N GLU A 99 10.05 -9.67 -4.45
CA GLU A 99 9.24 -10.49 -5.34
C GLU A 99 8.58 -9.64 -6.45
N LEU A 100 8.02 -8.48 -6.08
CA LEU A 100 7.27 -7.61 -6.99
C LEU A 100 8.16 -6.89 -8.02
N VAL A 101 9.44 -6.66 -7.72
CA VAL A 101 10.42 -6.17 -8.72
C VAL A 101 10.44 -7.07 -9.96
N HIS A 102 10.16 -8.37 -9.80
CA HIS A 102 10.12 -9.35 -10.88
C HIS A 102 8.70 -9.60 -11.44
N SER A 103 7.74 -8.73 -11.11
CA SER A 103 6.37 -8.83 -11.61
C SER A 103 6.32 -8.73 -13.13
N ARG A 104 5.42 -9.51 -13.75
CA ARG A 104 5.12 -9.40 -15.19
C ARG A 104 4.37 -8.11 -15.54
N ASN A 105 3.78 -7.45 -14.54
CA ASN A 105 3.15 -6.16 -14.69
C ASN A 105 4.19 -5.06 -14.48
N GLU A 106 4.59 -4.40 -15.57
CA GLU A 106 5.66 -3.40 -15.59
C GLU A 106 5.43 -2.24 -14.61
N ALA A 107 4.18 -1.83 -14.42
CA ALA A 107 3.86 -0.76 -13.48
C ALA A 107 4.12 -1.19 -12.03
N ILE A 108 3.75 -2.42 -11.67
CA ILE A 108 4.02 -2.97 -10.33
C ILE A 108 5.52 -3.12 -10.10
N SER A 109 6.25 -3.68 -11.08
CA SER A 109 7.71 -3.81 -11.02
C SER A 109 8.38 -2.45 -10.84
N THR A 110 7.95 -1.45 -11.61
CA THR A 110 8.48 -0.07 -11.52
C THR A 110 8.26 0.55 -10.13
N TYR A 111 7.06 0.43 -9.56
CA TYR A 111 6.80 0.94 -8.21
C TYR A 111 7.60 0.18 -7.15
N ALA A 112 7.73 -1.14 -7.30
CA ALA A 112 8.48 -1.95 -6.35
C ALA A 112 9.98 -1.61 -6.37
N SER A 113 10.56 -1.32 -7.54
CA SER A 113 11.95 -0.89 -7.66
C SER A 113 12.21 0.54 -7.18
N ALA A 114 11.15 1.35 -7.01
CA ALA A 114 11.27 2.73 -6.53
C ALA A 114 11.25 2.83 -4.99
N VAL A 115 10.89 1.75 -4.29
CA VAL A 115 10.89 1.63 -2.83
C VAL A 115 12.23 1.06 -2.37
#